data_AF-A0A7M1AUR0-F1
#
_entry.id   AF-A0A7M1AUR0-F1
#
_cell.length_a   1.000
_cell.length_b   1.000
_cell.length_c   1.000
_cell.angle_alpha   90.00
_cell.angle_beta   90.00
_cell.angle_gamma   90.00
#
_symmetry.space_group_name_H-M   'P 1'
#
loop_
_entity.id
_entity.type
_entity.pdbx_description
1 polymer ?
#
loop_
_entity_poly.entity_id
_entity_poly.type
_entity_poly.pdbx_seq_one_letter_code
_entity_poly.pdbx_strand_id
1 'polypeptide(L)'
;MGLNIDKKKLLELKELTKGVKLLYVEDNERLREKATHFLEQFFDDIYTASNGKEGLEVFRTIHTPIVITDLEMPHMDGFKMTGKIHKIAPQTKVIVTAPNEDSDTLHKALDIGVYRFLKKPLVTDKLLEALLDALHEVKLLTEQKLFDFYVETIFNSQHNLLMLYKEDEPIIVNETFLNFFQVDDIESFNIEFHSIGDTFLEHKNFLYNTEDRNWYEEALENLNKLYHVKLINHEHEFHHFVFRMTKIENQDNYYLVSLDDITDLNLLKLFDEKQSQLDEEETNQSTFINLLQSIQRNHTEIKLFNLYKGLTVTNKGIIVQADENRVALQTTYLQQRCAHHEGKLILSHSLFPADILCQSINSVNYEEQSISVADFKFLTASPTQRSSIRLTPEDDHKVSLFYEGHKFGDYVKILNLSVDAVRLSLLSLPAGFQTDEKVIVDMVFSSAGKQPLIINCEGKILYITEEKHEFHVVIKLAPKPNTQKNLINYLSKRQMALIREFKGLQYGK
;
A
#
# COMPACT_ATOMS: atom_id res chain seq x y z
N MET A 1 61.13 17.28 -14.79
CA MET A 1 60.20 17.74 -15.85
C MET A 1 58.97 18.27 -15.15
N GLY A 2 58.67 19.56 -15.30
CA GLY A 2 57.45 20.14 -14.73
C GLY A 2 56.26 19.61 -15.51
N LEU A 3 55.43 18.80 -14.85
CA LEU A 3 54.13 18.39 -15.38
C LEU A 3 53.26 19.64 -15.44
N ASN A 4 52.95 20.15 -16.64
CA ASN A 4 52.02 21.26 -16.83
C ASN A 4 50.57 20.74 -16.88
N ILE A 5 50.23 19.87 -15.92
CA ILE A 5 48.92 19.25 -15.81
C ILE A 5 48.16 19.98 -14.71
N ASP A 6 46.90 20.31 -15.00
CA ASP A 6 46.00 20.89 -14.01
C ASP A 6 46.00 20.06 -12.73
N LYS A 7 46.39 20.68 -11.61
CA LYS A 7 46.42 20.07 -10.28
C LYS A 7 45.09 19.41 -9.92
N LYS A 8 43.98 19.92 -10.45
CA LYS A 8 42.64 19.33 -10.29
C LYS A 8 42.52 17.97 -10.97
N LYS A 9 42.99 17.82 -12.22
CA LYS A 9 42.99 16.55 -12.96
C LYS A 9 43.83 15.48 -12.26
N LEU A 10 44.97 15.86 -11.68
CA LEU A 10 45.84 14.94 -10.95
C LEU A 10 45.19 14.43 -9.65
N LEU A 11 44.48 15.30 -8.93
CA LEU A 11 43.75 14.91 -7.72
C LEU A 11 42.57 13.99 -8.06
N GLU A 12 41.83 14.32 -9.11
CA GLU A 12 40.73 13.50 -9.61
C GLU A 12 41.20 12.11 -10.05
N LEU A 13 42.30 12.05 -10.81
CA LEU A 13 42.87 10.78 -11.23
C LEU A 13 43.18 9.89 -10.02
N LYS A 14 43.83 10.43 -8.98
CA LYS A 14 44.13 9.68 -7.75
C LYS A 14 42.89 9.15 -7.03
N GLU A 15 41.78 9.86 -7.07
CA GLU A 15 40.54 9.38 -6.46
C GLU A 15 39.90 8.27 -7.28
N LEU A 16 39.93 8.37 -8.61
CA LEU A 16 39.35 7.38 -9.51
C LEU A 16 40.14 6.06 -9.56
N THR A 17 41.44 6.10 -9.27
CA THR A 17 42.31 4.93 -9.32
C THR A 17 42.34 4.11 -8.03
N LYS A 18 41.77 4.60 -6.93
CA LYS A 18 41.72 3.86 -5.65
C LYS A 18 41.01 2.53 -5.81
N GLY A 19 41.70 1.44 -5.46
CA GLY A 19 41.18 0.08 -5.57
C GLY A 19 40.94 -0.40 -7.02
N VAL A 20 41.37 0.38 -8.02
CA VAL A 20 41.31 -0.02 -9.43
C VAL A 20 42.61 -0.71 -9.79
N LYS A 21 42.50 -1.96 -10.24
CA LYS A 21 43.64 -2.69 -10.80
C LYS A 21 43.96 -2.15 -12.19
N LEU A 22 45.23 -2.16 -12.56
CA LEU A 22 45.70 -1.82 -13.90
C LEU A 22 46.61 -2.92 -14.41
N LEU A 23 46.45 -3.34 -15.67
CA LEU A 23 47.44 -4.19 -16.35
C LEU A 23 48.20 -3.35 -17.38
N TYR A 24 49.53 -3.31 -17.25
CA TYR A 24 50.44 -2.65 -18.20
C TYR A 24 51.31 -3.69 -18.92
N VAL A 25 51.19 -3.78 -20.25
CA VAL A 25 51.89 -4.80 -21.05
C VAL A 25 52.84 -4.14 -22.05
N GLU A 26 54.14 -4.45 -21.93
CA GLU A 26 55.21 -3.85 -22.74
C GLU A 26 56.42 -4.80 -22.76
N ASP A 27 56.98 -5.07 -23.94
CA ASP A 27 58.07 -6.03 -24.10
C ASP A 27 59.44 -5.46 -23.71
N ASN A 28 59.64 -4.16 -23.90
CA ASN A 28 60.85 -3.48 -23.45
C ASN A 28 60.86 -3.28 -21.93
N GLU A 29 61.70 -4.06 -21.23
CA GLU A 29 61.85 -4.01 -19.77
C GLU A 29 62.05 -2.58 -19.22
N ARG A 30 62.91 -1.79 -19.85
CA ARG A 30 63.21 -0.43 -19.39
C ARG A 30 62.03 0.53 -19.58
N LEU A 31 61.25 0.38 -20.67
CA LEU A 31 60.04 1.17 -20.86
C LEU A 31 58.95 0.73 -19.89
N ARG A 32 58.82 -0.58 -19.65
CA ARG A 32 57.91 -1.15 -18.68
C ARG A 32 58.15 -0.63 -17.27
N GLU A 33 59.39 -0.71 -16.77
CA GLU A 33 59.76 -0.18 -15.45
C GLU A 33 59.47 1.32 -15.30
N LYS A 34 59.83 2.12 -16.32
CA LYS A 34 59.59 3.57 -16.30
C LYS A 34 58.11 3.92 -16.29
N ALA A 35 57.31 3.25 -17.12
CA ALA A 35 55.88 3.48 -17.19
C ALA A 35 55.19 3.03 -15.90
N THR A 36 55.55 1.87 -15.37
CA THR A 36 55.05 1.39 -14.07
C THR A 36 55.35 2.39 -12.97
N HIS A 37 56.60 2.84 -12.82
CA HIS A 37 56.97 3.82 -11.79
C HIS A 37 56.20 5.15 -11.90
N PHE A 38 55.86 5.56 -13.14
CA PHE A 38 55.02 6.73 -13.37
C PHE A 38 53.56 6.47 -12.95
N LEU A 39 53.01 5.31 -13.31
CA LEU A 39 51.63 4.94 -13.02
C LEU A 39 51.39 4.65 -11.53
N GLU A 40 52.40 4.18 -10.79
CA GLU A 40 52.40 3.98 -9.32
C GLU A 40 52.15 5.27 -8.55
N GLN A 41 52.30 6.45 -9.19
CA GLN A 41 51.92 7.72 -8.58
C GLN A 41 50.41 7.89 -8.41
N PHE A 42 49.62 7.05 -9.09
CA PHE A 42 48.16 7.12 -9.15
C PHE A 42 47.49 5.81 -8.77
N PHE A 43 47.95 4.67 -9.28
CA PHE A 43 47.35 3.36 -9.01
C PHE A 43 48.06 2.65 -7.86
N ASP A 44 47.28 2.03 -6.98
CA ASP A 44 47.80 1.19 -5.90
C ASP A 44 48.15 -0.23 -6.40
N ASP A 45 47.37 -0.77 -7.33
CA ASP A 45 47.48 -2.14 -7.83
C ASP A 45 47.84 -2.19 -9.33
N ILE A 46 49.13 -2.22 -9.63
CA ILE A 46 49.62 -2.35 -11.02
C ILE A 46 50.22 -3.73 -11.24
N TYR A 47 49.70 -4.39 -12.27
CA TYR A 47 50.20 -5.65 -12.77
C TYR A 47 50.90 -5.43 -14.10
N THR A 48 52.01 -6.12 -14.33
CA THR A 48 52.78 -5.95 -15.55
C THR A 48 53.00 -7.27 -16.26
N ALA A 49 53.20 -7.22 -17.57
CA ALA A 49 53.56 -8.38 -18.37
C ALA A 49 54.50 -7.99 -19.52
N SER A 50 55.34 -8.93 -19.96
CA SER A 50 56.38 -8.72 -20.97
C SER A 50 55.94 -9.00 -22.41
N ASN A 51 54.73 -9.53 -22.62
CA ASN A 51 54.17 -9.81 -23.95
C ASN A 51 52.66 -10.10 -23.84
N GLY A 52 51.95 -10.12 -24.96
CA GLY A 52 50.49 -10.29 -24.96
C GLY A 52 50.00 -11.65 -24.46
N LYS A 53 50.84 -12.71 -24.50
CA LYS A 53 50.45 -14.03 -23.96
C LYS A 53 50.48 -14.00 -22.44
N GLU A 54 51.56 -13.50 -21.85
CA GLU A 54 51.66 -13.30 -20.40
C GLU A 54 50.59 -12.31 -19.91
N GLY A 55 50.37 -11.21 -20.64
CA GLY A 55 49.35 -10.20 -20.31
C GLY A 55 47.94 -10.80 -20.24
N LEU A 56 47.59 -11.69 -21.19
CA LEU A 56 46.30 -12.39 -21.16
C LEU A 56 46.16 -13.34 -19.96
N GLU A 57 47.21 -14.06 -19.57
CA GLU A 57 47.16 -14.94 -18.39
C GLU A 57 47.06 -14.16 -17.08
N VAL A 58 47.77 -13.03 -16.98
CA VAL A 58 47.63 -12.10 -15.85
C VAL A 58 46.20 -11.55 -15.82
N PHE A 59 45.65 -11.11 -16.95
CA PHE A 59 44.29 -10.61 -17.06
C PHE A 59 43.25 -11.59 -16.55
N ARG A 60 43.34 -12.88 -16.94
CA ARG A 60 42.45 -13.95 -16.46
C ARG A 60 42.50 -14.19 -14.96
N THR A 61 43.59 -13.80 -14.31
CA THR A 61 43.74 -13.95 -12.86
C THR A 61 43.12 -12.76 -12.14
N ILE A 62 43.41 -11.54 -12.60
CA ILE A 62 43.09 -10.32 -11.85
C ILE A 62 41.78 -9.65 -12.27
N HIS A 63 41.28 -9.94 -13.47
CA HIS A 63 40.08 -9.34 -14.09
C HIS A 63 40.04 -7.81 -13.98
N THR A 64 41.10 -7.16 -14.45
CA THR A 64 41.21 -5.70 -14.37
C THR A 64 40.22 -4.98 -15.29
N PRO A 65 39.63 -3.85 -14.88
CA PRO A 65 38.77 -3.05 -15.75
C PRO A 65 39.55 -2.23 -16.79
N ILE A 66 40.86 -2.02 -16.60
CA ILE A 66 41.70 -1.21 -17.50
C ILE A 66 42.98 -1.96 -17.86
N VAL A 67 43.34 -1.90 -19.14
CA VAL A 67 44.58 -2.45 -19.69
C VAL A 67 45.26 -1.40 -20.56
N ILE A 68 46.56 -1.20 -20.38
CA ILE A 68 47.41 -0.49 -21.31
C ILE A 68 48.34 -1.51 -21.94
N THR A 69 48.41 -1.56 -23.27
CA THR A 69 49.27 -2.52 -23.97
C THR A 69 50.03 -1.87 -25.10
N ASP A 70 51.26 -2.29 -25.31
CA ASP A 70 51.91 -2.10 -26.59
C ASP A 70 51.21 -2.91 -27.68
N LEU A 71 51.24 -2.40 -28.91
CA LEU A 71 50.71 -3.08 -30.09
C LEU A 71 51.69 -4.16 -30.55
N GLU A 72 52.96 -3.81 -30.71
CA GLU A 72 53.98 -4.66 -31.35
C GLU A 72 54.80 -5.40 -30.29
N MET A 73 54.43 -6.64 -30.00
CA MET A 73 55.13 -7.47 -28.99
C MET A 73 55.39 -8.89 -29.51
N PRO A 74 56.44 -9.58 -29.03
CA PRO A 74 56.68 -10.97 -29.37
C PRO A 74 55.55 -11.88 -28.85
N HIS A 75 55.42 -13.06 -29.46
CA HIS A 75 54.44 -14.11 -29.13
C HIS A 75 52.96 -13.77 -29.38
N MET A 76 52.47 -12.63 -28.91
CA MET A 76 51.12 -12.12 -29.13
C MET A 76 51.12 -10.60 -29.10
N ASP A 77 50.63 -10.00 -30.19
CA ASP A 77 50.43 -8.55 -30.31
C ASP A 77 49.25 -8.04 -29.45
N GLY A 78 49.25 -6.73 -29.20
CA GLY A 78 48.24 -6.08 -28.37
C GLY A 78 46.81 -6.27 -28.89
N PHE A 79 46.61 -6.26 -30.21
CA PHE A 79 45.29 -6.45 -30.83
C PHE A 79 44.72 -7.85 -30.62
N LYS A 80 45.51 -8.90 -30.82
CA LYS A 80 45.10 -10.28 -30.52
C LYS A 80 44.81 -10.47 -29.03
N MET A 81 45.59 -9.82 -28.16
CA MET A 81 45.33 -9.84 -26.73
C MET A 81 44.00 -9.15 -26.40
N THR A 82 43.76 -7.93 -26.90
CA THR A 82 42.51 -7.18 -26.71
C THR A 82 41.30 -7.98 -27.17
N GLY A 83 41.34 -8.57 -28.37
CA GLY A 83 40.24 -9.39 -28.88
C GLY A 83 39.95 -10.64 -28.03
N LYS A 84 40.96 -11.18 -27.32
CA LYS A 84 40.74 -12.28 -26.36
C LYS A 84 40.24 -11.78 -25.02
N ILE A 85 40.69 -10.61 -24.56
CA ILE A 85 40.21 -9.94 -23.36
C ILE A 85 38.72 -9.61 -23.50
N HIS A 86 38.29 -9.01 -24.61
CA HIS A 86 36.88 -8.65 -24.82
C HIS A 86 35.95 -9.85 -24.96
N LYS A 87 36.45 -11.04 -25.32
CA LYS A 87 35.67 -12.29 -25.25
C LYS A 87 35.41 -12.74 -23.81
N ILE A 88 36.26 -12.34 -22.86
CA ILE A 88 36.14 -12.68 -21.44
C ILE A 88 35.38 -11.56 -20.70
N ALA A 89 35.76 -10.31 -20.95
CA ALA A 89 35.21 -9.11 -20.33
C ALA A 89 35.05 -8.01 -21.38
N PRO A 90 33.88 -7.92 -22.05
CA PRO A 90 33.63 -6.95 -23.12
C PRO A 90 33.72 -5.48 -22.68
N GLN A 91 33.59 -5.21 -21.37
CA GLN A 91 33.56 -3.86 -20.80
C GLN A 91 34.96 -3.33 -20.41
N THR A 92 36.02 -4.14 -20.52
CA THR A 92 37.38 -3.72 -20.19
C THR A 92 37.84 -2.60 -21.12
N LYS A 93 38.38 -1.53 -20.55
CA LYS A 93 38.92 -0.41 -21.32
C LYS A 93 40.38 -0.69 -21.69
N VAL A 94 40.62 -1.01 -22.96
CA VAL A 94 41.97 -1.29 -23.46
C VAL A 94 42.54 -0.09 -24.22
N ILE A 95 43.64 0.47 -23.70
CA ILE A 95 44.41 1.54 -24.31
C ILE A 95 45.60 0.89 -25.03
N VAL A 96 45.65 1.02 -26.36
CA VAL A 96 46.75 0.47 -27.17
C VAL A 96 47.76 1.57 -27.48
N THR A 97 49.04 1.25 -27.37
CA THR A 97 50.15 2.15 -27.72
C THR A 97 50.88 1.60 -28.94
N ALA A 98 51.25 2.44 -29.92
CA ALA A 98 51.81 1.96 -31.19
C ALA A 98 52.79 2.95 -31.83
N PRO A 99 53.74 2.51 -32.67
CA PRO A 99 54.72 3.40 -33.30
C PRO A 99 54.09 4.36 -34.33
N ASN A 100 53.07 3.92 -35.07
CA ASN A 100 52.41 4.69 -36.12
C ASN A 100 50.88 4.64 -36.01
N GLU A 101 50.22 5.66 -36.56
CA GLU A 101 48.77 5.81 -36.67
C GLU A 101 48.40 5.80 -38.16
N ASP A 102 48.48 4.65 -38.82
CA ASP A 102 47.99 4.49 -40.21
C ASP A 102 46.52 4.05 -40.24
N SER A 103 45.83 4.36 -41.34
CA SER A 103 44.38 4.16 -41.48
C SER A 103 43.97 2.71 -41.20
N ASP A 104 44.75 1.74 -41.70
CA ASP A 104 44.46 0.31 -41.56
C ASP A 104 44.54 -0.16 -40.09
N THR A 105 45.48 0.38 -39.31
CA THR A 105 45.62 0.05 -37.89
C THR A 105 44.49 0.68 -37.07
N LEU A 106 44.06 1.89 -37.40
CA LEU A 106 42.92 2.54 -36.75
C LEU A 106 41.60 1.80 -37.04
N HIS A 107 41.36 1.36 -38.27
CA HIS A 107 40.20 0.54 -38.61
C HIS A 107 40.17 -0.77 -37.82
N LYS A 108 41.30 -1.47 -37.74
CA LYS A 108 41.42 -2.70 -36.94
C LYS A 108 41.18 -2.45 -35.45
N ALA A 109 41.66 -1.33 -34.92
CA ALA A 109 41.44 -0.96 -33.52
C ALA A 109 39.95 -0.80 -33.20
N LEU A 110 39.19 -0.17 -34.11
CA LEU A 110 37.73 -0.02 -33.99
C LEU A 110 37.02 -1.37 -34.03
N ASP A 111 37.35 -2.24 -35.01
CA ASP A 111 36.72 -3.56 -35.16
C ASP A 111 36.94 -4.46 -33.93
N ILE A 112 38.06 -4.29 -33.23
CA ILE A 112 38.43 -5.07 -32.04
C ILE A 112 37.83 -4.46 -30.75
N GLY A 113 37.34 -3.23 -30.81
CA GLY A 113 36.77 -2.50 -29.67
C GLY A 113 37.81 -1.83 -28.78
N VAL A 114 39.01 -1.49 -29.30
CA VAL A 114 40.03 -0.75 -28.56
C VAL A 114 39.45 0.59 -28.06
N TYR A 115 39.61 0.87 -26.77
CA TYR A 115 39.02 2.05 -26.15
C TYR A 115 39.70 3.36 -26.59
N ARG A 116 41.04 3.35 -26.56
CA ARG A 116 41.88 4.47 -27.05
C ARG A 116 43.15 3.94 -27.70
N PHE A 117 43.62 4.66 -28.70
CA PHE A 117 44.86 4.39 -29.41
C PHE A 117 45.81 5.57 -29.21
N LEU A 118 47.04 5.31 -28.79
CA LEU A 118 48.05 6.33 -28.46
C LEU A 118 49.35 6.10 -29.24
N LYS A 119 49.76 7.08 -30.05
CA LYS A 119 51.06 7.04 -30.74
C LYS A 119 52.26 7.15 -29.78
N LYS A 120 53.28 6.32 -30.03
CA LYS A 120 54.62 6.40 -29.42
C LYS A 120 55.46 7.51 -30.12
N PRO A 121 56.30 8.27 -29.39
CA PRO A 121 56.51 8.20 -27.94
C PRO A 121 55.31 8.70 -27.15
N LEU A 122 54.99 8.01 -26.05
CA LEU A 122 53.85 8.35 -25.21
C LEU A 122 54.02 9.75 -24.61
N VAL A 123 53.07 10.63 -24.95
CA VAL A 123 52.95 11.96 -24.35
C VAL A 123 52.13 11.82 -23.07
N THR A 124 52.70 12.24 -21.94
CA THR A 124 52.07 12.09 -20.61
C THR A 124 50.65 12.64 -20.57
N ASP A 125 50.42 13.84 -21.11
CA ASP A 125 49.10 14.48 -21.08
C ASP A 125 48.04 13.63 -21.80
N LYS A 126 48.39 13.07 -22.98
CA LYS A 126 47.48 12.20 -23.74
C LYS A 126 47.17 10.89 -23.04
N LEU A 127 48.17 10.30 -22.37
CA LEU A 127 47.97 9.08 -21.59
C LEU A 127 47.03 9.33 -20.41
N LEU A 128 47.22 10.44 -19.70
CA LEU A 128 46.39 10.79 -18.56
C LEU A 128 44.97 11.14 -18.96
N GLU A 129 44.78 11.83 -20.09
CA GLU A 129 43.44 12.08 -20.65
C GLU A 129 42.74 10.76 -21.01
N ALA A 130 43.42 9.85 -21.72
CA ALA A 130 42.86 8.54 -22.05
C ALA A 130 42.51 7.71 -20.81
N LEU A 131 43.34 7.80 -19.76
CA LEU A 131 43.08 7.11 -18.48
C LEU A 131 41.92 7.73 -17.71
N LEU A 132 41.83 9.05 -17.62
CA LEU A 132 40.73 9.74 -16.97
C LEU A 132 39.39 9.37 -17.62
N ASP A 133 39.32 9.45 -18.95
CA ASP A 133 38.13 9.05 -19.71
C ASP A 133 37.76 7.58 -19.42
N ALA A 134 38.74 6.68 -19.46
CA ALA A 134 38.52 5.25 -19.20
C ALA A 134 37.99 5.00 -17.78
N LEU A 135 38.59 5.66 -16.79
CA LEU A 135 38.24 5.51 -15.38
C LEU A 135 36.85 6.07 -15.06
N HIS A 136 36.44 7.18 -15.70
CA HIS A 136 35.08 7.69 -15.56
C HIS A 136 34.05 6.67 -16.06
N GLU A 137 34.26 6.08 -17.24
CA GLU A 137 33.35 5.06 -17.76
C GLU A 137 33.33 3.81 -16.88
N VAL A 138 34.49 3.36 -16.39
CA VAL A 138 34.58 2.22 -15.45
C VAL A 138 33.82 2.52 -14.15
N LYS A 139 33.97 3.73 -13.61
CA LYS A 139 33.27 4.15 -12.40
C LYS A 139 31.77 4.16 -12.61
N LEU A 140 31.28 4.77 -13.69
CA LEU A 140 29.85 4.82 -14.02
C LEU A 140 29.24 3.42 -14.14
N LEU A 141 29.92 2.50 -14.85
CA LEU A 141 29.47 1.12 -14.98
C LEU A 141 29.47 0.37 -13.64
N THR A 142 30.42 0.66 -12.76
CA THR A 142 30.50 0.04 -11.43
C THR A 142 29.41 0.57 -10.51
N GLU A 143 29.18 1.88 -10.51
CA GLU A 143 28.12 2.54 -9.74
C GLU A 143 26.72 2.08 -10.19
N GLN A 144 26.51 1.95 -11.50
CA GLN A 144 25.25 1.41 -12.04
C GLN A 144 24.99 -0.01 -11.56
N LYS A 145 25.96 -0.92 -11.70
CA LYS A 145 25.83 -2.31 -11.23
C LYS A 145 25.57 -2.40 -9.72
N LEU A 146 26.24 -1.55 -8.95
CA LEU A 146 26.04 -1.50 -7.51
C LEU A 146 24.65 -0.99 -7.14
N PHE A 147 24.16 0.02 -7.86
CA PHE A 147 22.80 0.53 -7.71
C PHE A 147 21.77 -0.55 -8.04
N ASP A 148 21.90 -1.22 -9.19
CA ASP A 148 21.01 -2.30 -9.61
C ASP A 148 20.98 -3.43 -8.56
N PHE A 149 22.15 -3.85 -8.07
CA PHE A 149 22.27 -4.83 -6.98
C PHE A 149 21.54 -4.40 -5.69
N TYR A 150 21.67 -3.14 -5.27
CA TYR A 150 20.97 -2.66 -4.09
C TYR A 150 19.45 -2.59 -4.29
N VAL A 151 18.99 -2.19 -5.47
CA VAL A 151 17.56 -2.17 -5.79
C VAL A 151 16.99 -3.59 -5.74
N GLU A 152 17.64 -4.55 -6.39
CA GLU A 152 17.25 -5.97 -6.33
C GLU A 152 17.25 -6.49 -4.89
N THR A 153 18.30 -6.19 -4.12
CA THR A 153 18.41 -6.62 -2.72
C THR A 153 17.26 -6.07 -1.85
N ILE A 154 16.94 -4.78 -1.98
CA ILE A 154 15.85 -4.14 -1.23
C ILE A 154 14.49 -4.70 -1.64
N PHE A 155 14.31 -4.95 -2.94
CA PHE A 155 13.08 -5.50 -3.50
C PHE A 155 12.84 -6.94 -3.02
N ASN A 156 13.90 -7.77 -3.02
CA ASN A 156 13.87 -9.16 -2.57
C ASN A 156 13.88 -9.33 -1.05
N SER A 157 14.28 -8.32 -0.27
CA SER A 157 14.22 -8.38 1.19
C SER A 157 12.80 -8.25 1.76
N GLN A 158 11.81 -7.95 0.92
CA GLN A 158 10.42 -7.80 1.35
C GLN A 158 9.68 -9.14 1.38
N HIS A 159 8.90 -9.38 2.43
CA HIS A 159 8.15 -10.62 2.63
C HIS A 159 6.78 -10.66 1.94
N ASN A 160 6.32 -9.55 1.38
CA ASN A 160 5.09 -9.49 0.60
C ASN A 160 5.37 -9.79 -0.88
N LEU A 161 4.32 -10.13 -1.64
CA LEU A 161 4.48 -10.29 -3.09
C LEU A 161 4.54 -8.89 -3.71
N LEU A 162 5.64 -8.59 -4.41
CA LEU A 162 5.85 -7.29 -5.03
C LEU A 162 6.02 -7.41 -6.53
N MET A 163 5.38 -6.50 -7.24
CA MET A 163 5.48 -6.39 -8.69
C MET A 163 5.60 -4.91 -9.08
N LEU A 164 6.50 -4.62 -9.99
CA LEU A 164 6.57 -3.35 -10.70
C LEU A 164 5.85 -3.50 -12.04
N TYR A 165 4.83 -2.69 -12.26
CA TYR A 165 4.09 -2.62 -13.51
C TYR A 165 4.55 -1.41 -14.34
N LYS A 166 4.62 -1.61 -15.64
CA LYS A 166 4.67 -0.56 -16.65
C LYS A 166 3.44 -0.73 -17.53
N GLU A 167 2.56 0.27 -17.53
CA GLU A 167 1.22 0.15 -18.11
C GLU A 167 0.52 -1.06 -17.47
N ASP A 168 -0.02 -1.99 -18.26
CA ASP A 168 -0.71 -3.19 -17.81
C ASP A 168 0.19 -4.44 -17.72
N GLU A 169 1.50 -4.31 -17.99
CA GLU A 169 2.44 -5.42 -17.95
C GLU A 169 3.35 -5.37 -16.71
N PRO A 170 3.51 -6.48 -15.98
CA PRO A 170 4.50 -6.57 -14.93
C PRO A 170 5.90 -6.68 -15.56
N ILE A 171 6.87 -5.92 -15.06
CA ILE A 171 8.25 -5.86 -15.57
C ILE A 171 9.29 -6.38 -14.58
N ILE A 172 9.02 -6.33 -13.28
CA ILE A 172 9.91 -6.84 -12.22
C ILE A 172 9.05 -7.45 -11.11
N VAL A 173 9.45 -8.61 -10.60
CA VAL A 173 8.82 -9.28 -9.46
C VAL A 173 9.89 -9.75 -8.47
N ASN A 174 9.54 -9.84 -7.18
CA ASN A 174 10.50 -10.26 -6.16
C ASN A 174 10.57 -11.80 -6.03
N GLU A 175 11.61 -12.31 -5.37
CA GLU A 175 11.76 -13.75 -5.14
C GLU A 175 10.56 -14.37 -4.39
N THR A 176 9.96 -13.63 -3.45
CA THR A 176 8.75 -14.09 -2.74
C THR A 176 7.60 -14.37 -3.71
N PHE A 177 7.40 -13.51 -4.71
CA PHE A 177 6.41 -13.71 -5.78
C PHE A 177 6.73 -14.97 -6.60
N LEU A 178 7.98 -15.11 -7.06
CA LEU A 178 8.42 -16.25 -7.87
C LEU A 178 8.23 -17.59 -7.12
N ASN A 179 8.61 -17.63 -5.84
CA ASN A 179 8.44 -18.79 -4.98
C ASN A 179 6.97 -19.12 -4.71
N PHE A 180 6.10 -18.11 -4.56
CA PHE A 180 4.67 -18.34 -4.34
C PHE A 180 4.04 -19.15 -5.49
N PHE A 181 4.41 -18.80 -6.74
CA PHE A 181 3.92 -19.46 -7.96
C PHE A 181 4.81 -20.60 -8.47
N GLN A 182 5.97 -20.85 -7.87
CA GLN A 182 6.95 -21.87 -8.28
C GLN A 182 7.46 -21.69 -9.73
N VAL A 183 7.79 -20.44 -10.09
CA VAL A 183 8.29 -20.05 -11.43
C VAL A 183 9.67 -19.41 -11.32
N ASP A 184 10.52 -19.58 -12.35
CA ASP A 184 11.91 -19.10 -12.32
C ASP A 184 12.02 -17.59 -12.60
N ASP A 185 11.10 -17.05 -13.41
CA ASP A 185 11.08 -15.64 -13.82
C ASP A 185 9.67 -15.18 -14.22
N ILE A 186 9.58 -13.90 -14.53
CA ILE A 186 8.33 -13.24 -14.94
C ILE A 186 7.81 -13.72 -16.30
N GLU A 187 8.70 -14.13 -17.20
CA GLU A 187 8.31 -14.65 -18.52
C GLU A 187 7.59 -16.00 -18.35
N SER A 188 8.13 -16.87 -17.50
CA SER A 188 7.54 -18.15 -17.11
C SER A 188 6.19 -17.95 -16.43
N PHE A 189 6.08 -16.98 -15.52
CA PHE A 189 4.81 -16.60 -14.90
C PHE A 189 3.76 -16.19 -15.95
N ASN A 190 4.12 -15.30 -16.87
CA ASN A 190 3.19 -14.81 -17.90
C ASN A 190 2.75 -15.91 -18.88
N ILE A 191 3.60 -16.92 -19.14
CA ILE A 191 3.23 -18.08 -19.96
C ILE A 191 2.19 -18.96 -19.25
N GLU A 192 2.34 -19.18 -17.94
CA GLU A 192 1.48 -20.07 -17.18
C GLU A 192 0.15 -19.40 -16.77
N PHE A 193 0.23 -18.17 -16.25
CA PHE A 193 -0.89 -17.48 -15.61
C PHE A 193 -1.46 -16.31 -16.43
N HIS A 194 -0.77 -15.85 -17.48
CA HIS A 194 -1.10 -14.66 -18.28
C HIS A 194 -1.06 -13.33 -17.52
N SER A 195 -1.81 -13.21 -16.42
CA SER A 195 -1.87 -12.04 -15.56
C SER A 195 -2.06 -12.45 -14.11
N ILE A 196 -1.57 -11.65 -13.16
CA ILE A 196 -1.86 -11.87 -11.74
C ILE A 196 -3.36 -11.87 -11.44
N GLY A 197 -4.14 -11.09 -12.19
CA GLY A 197 -5.59 -11.03 -12.03
C GLY A 197 -6.32 -12.34 -12.31
N ASP A 198 -5.77 -13.15 -13.22
CA ASP A 198 -6.34 -14.45 -13.59
C ASP A 198 -6.13 -15.49 -12.49
N THR A 199 -5.25 -15.19 -11.53
CA THR A 199 -5.05 -16.00 -10.31
C THR A 199 -5.99 -15.59 -9.16
N PHE A 200 -6.68 -14.45 -9.27
CA PHE A 200 -7.60 -13.98 -8.23
C PHE A 200 -8.89 -14.79 -8.24
N LEU A 201 -9.20 -15.42 -7.12
CA LEU A 201 -10.41 -16.22 -6.97
C LEU A 201 -11.66 -15.36 -6.76
N GLU A 202 -12.77 -15.80 -7.36
CA GLU A 202 -14.08 -15.17 -7.22
C GLU A 202 -14.53 -15.12 -5.74
N HIS A 203 -14.88 -13.92 -5.28
CA HIS A 203 -15.47 -13.72 -3.95
C HIS A 203 -16.22 -12.37 -3.85
N LYS A 204 -17.44 -12.40 -3.29
CA LYS A 204 -18.44 -11.31 -3.30
C LYS A 204 -17.96 -9.92 -2.82
N ASN A 205 -16.88 -9.86 -2.04
CA ASN A 205 -16.33 -8.62 -1.48
C ASN A 205 -14.85 -8.38 -1.81
N PHE A 206 -14.25 -9.22 -2.67
CA PHE A 206 -12.82 -9.16 -3.00
C PHE A 206 -12.63 -8.57 -4.40
N LEU A 207 -11.41 -8.17 -4.69
CA LEU A 207 -10.98 -7.81 -6.04
C LEU A 207 -10.68 -9.09 -6.82
N TYR A 208 -11.35 -9.27 -7.95
CA TYR A 208 -11.13 -10.35 -8.92
C TYR A 208 -11.69 -9.89 -10.26
N ASN A 209 -11.37 -10.63 -11.34
CA ASN A 209 -11.94 -10.34 -12.66
C ASN A 209 -13.43 -10.71 -12.73
N THR A 210 -14.28 -9.75 -13.07
CA THR A 210 -15.71 -9.95 -13.31
C THR A 210 -16.02 -9.81 -14.80
N GLU A 211 -17.21 -10.28 -15.24
CA GLU A 211 -17.64 -10.13 -16.64
C GLU A 211 -17.66 -8.66 -17.11
N ASP A 212 -18.00 -7.74 -16.20
CA ASP A 212 -18.18 -6.33 -16.49
C ASP A 212 -16.92 -5.48 -16.25
N ARG A 213 -15.97 -5.98 -15.43
CA ARG A 213 -14.83 -5.17 -14.96
C ARG A 213 -13.61 -6.02 -14.60
N ASN A 214 -12.46 -5.61 -15.14
CA ASN A 214 -11.14 -6.20 -14.85
C ASN A 214 -10.54 -5.61 -13.55
N TRP A 215 -9.79 -6.43 -12.80
CA TRP A 215 -9.09 -6.03 -11.58
C TRP A 215 -8.20 -4.79 -11.76
N TYR A 216 -7.50 -4.70 -12.90
CA TYR A 216 -6.50 -3.67 -13.19
C TYR A 216 -7.18 -2.30 -13.34
N GLU A 217 -8.30 -2.24 -14.07
CA GLU A 217 -9.08 -1.00 -14.24
C GLU A 217 -9.65 -0.49 -12.90
N GLU A 218 -10.19 -1.38 -12.07
CA GLU A 218 -10.68 -1.03 -10.72
C GLU A 218 -9.55 -0.51 -9.82
N ALA A 219 -8.37 -1.14 -9.87
CA ALA A 219 -7.19 -0.72 -9.12
C ALA A 219 -6.64 0.63 -9.61
N LEU A 220 -6.57 0.83 -10.93
CA LEU A 220 -6.05 2.04 -11.56
C LEU A 220 -6.91 3.28 -11.27
N GLU A 221 -8.23 3.14 -11.26
CA GLU A 221 -9.14 4.24 -10.91
C GLU A 221 -9.09 4.62 -9.41
N ASN A 222 -8.64 3.70 -8.57
CA ASN A 222 -8.64 3.86 -7.10
C ASN A 222 -7.25 3.60 -6.51
N LEU A 223 -6.24 4.30 -7.02
CA LEU A 223 -4.87 4.18 -6.52
C LEU A 223 -4.80 4.34 -5.00
N ASN A 224 -3.95 3.53 -4.36
CA ASN A 224 -3.74 3.41 -2.91
C ASN A 224 -4.93 2.86 -2.11
N LYS A 225 -6.05 2.51 -2.74
CA LYS A 225 -7.12 1.75 -2.08
C LYS A 225 -6.60 0.35 -1.76
N LEU A 226 -6.93 -0.12 -0.56
CA LEU A 226 -6.64 -1.47 -0.12
C LEU A 226 -7.81 -2.39 -0.50
N TYR A 227 -7.48 -3.51 -1.14
CA TYR A 227 -8.41 -4.54 -1.56
C TYR A 227 -8.08 -5.86 -0.89
N HIS A 228 -9.09 -6.70 -0.68
CA HIS A 228 -8.87 -8.10 -0.37
C HIS A 228 -8.79 -8.89 -1.68
N VAL A 229 -7.85 -9.82 -1.78
CA VAL A 229 -7.74 -10.77 -2.89
C VAL A 229 -7.47 -12.16 -2.33
N LYS A 230 -7.96 -13.19 -3.01
CA LYS A 230 -7.74 -14.59 -2.62
C LYS A 230 -7.00 -15.29 -3.74
N LEU A 231 -5.91 -15.97 -3.40
CA LEU A 231 -5.05 -16.68 -4.33
C LEU A 231 -4.83 -18.12 -3.84
N ILE A 232 -4.30 -18.95 -4.74
CA ILE A 232 -3.82 -20.30 -4.41
C ILE A 232 -2.32 -20.33 -4.70
N ASN A 233 -1.52 -20.85 -3.76
CA ASN A 233 -0.10 -21.07 -3.97
C ASN A 233 0.16 -22.35 -4.80
N HIS A 234 1.41 -22.60 -5.17
CA HIS A 234 1.78 -23.83 -5.90
C HIS A 234 1.47 -25.14 -5.15
N GLU A 235 1.36 -25.11 -3.82
CA GLU A 235 0.97 -26.25 -2.97
C GLU A 235 -0.56 -26.45 -2.87
N HIS A 236 -1.34 -25.69 -3.64
CA HIS A 236 -2.80 -25.69 -3.64
C HIS A 236 -3.46 -25.19 -2.34
N GLU A 237 -2.73 -24.40 -1.56
CA GLU A 237 -3.23 -23.78 -0.35
C GLU A 237 -3.87 -22.41 -0.64
N PHE A 238 -4.98 -22.10 0.03
CA PHE A 238 -5.63 -20.81 -0.12
C PHE A 238 -4.95 -19.75 0.72
N HIS A 239 -4.56 -18.65 0.08
CA HIS A 239 -4.02 -17.48 0.74
C HIS A 239 -4.94 -16.28 0.56
N HIS A 240 -5.00 -15.45 1.60
CA HIS A 240 -5.72 -14.20 1.62
C HIS A 240 -4.71 -13.06 1.71
N PHE A 241 -4.75 -12.14 0.74
CA PHE A 241 -3.85 -11.00 0.71
C PHE A 241 -4.60 -9.67 0.77
N VAL A 242 -3.92 -8.67 1.30
CA VAL A 242 -4.24 -7.26 1.08
C VAL A 242 -3.50 -6.79 -0.16
N PHE A 243 -4.24 -6.49 -1.21
CA PHE A 243 -3.75 -5.93 -2.46
C PHE A 243 -3.76 -4.39 -2.42
N ARG A 244 -2.68 -3.77 -2.91
CA ARG A 244 -2.58 -2.32 -3.15
C ARG A 244 -1.83 -2.02 -4.45
N MET A 245 -2.33 -1.06 -5.21
CA MET A 245 -1.63 -0.47 -6.36
C MET A 245 -1.31 1.01 -6.07
N THR A 246 -0.05 1.40 -6.23
CA THR A 246 0.44 2.76 -6.01
C THR A 246 1.18 3.25 -7.25
N LYS A 247 0.89 4.47 -7.71
CA LYS A 247 1.63 5.09 -8.82
C LYS A 247 3.01 5.52 -8.33
N ILE A 248 4.05 5.24 -9.12
CA ILE A 248 5.40 5.74 -8.87
C ILE A 248 5.49 7.20 -9.31
N GLU A 249 5.94 8.07 -8.41
CA GLU A 249 6.07 9.50 -8.70
C GLU A 249 7.14 9.77 -9.77
N ASN A 250 6.91 10.79 -10.59
CA ASN A 250 7.84 11.24 -11.65
C ASN A 250 8.11 10.23 -12.78
N GLN A 251 7.32 9.16 -12.88
CA GLN A 251 7.35 8.18 -13.96
C GLN A 251 5.91 7.99 -14.47
N ASP A 252 5.68 8.25 -15.75
CA ASP A 252 4.36 8.02 -16.35
C ASP A 252 4.14 6.54 -16.62
N ASN A 253 2.96 6.05 -16.26
CA ASN A 253 2.52 4.66 -16.42
C ASN A 253 3.33 3.61 -15.62
N TYR A 254 3.98 3.98 -14.51
CA TYR A 254 4.62 3.01 -13.63
C TYR A 254 3.86 2.86 -12.31
N TYR A 255 3.64 1.62 -11.89
CA TYR A 255 2.87 1.29 -10.70
C TYR A 255 3.58 0.22 -9.87
N LEU A 256 3.62 0.41 -8.56
CA LEU A 256 4.01 -0.63 -7.60
C LEU A 256 2.74 -1.35 -7.14
N VAL A 257 2.72 -2.66 -7.33
CA VAL A 257 1.67 -3.55 -6.82
C VAL A 257 2.23 -4.36 -5.67
N SER A 258 1.55 -4.36 -4.53
CA SER A 258 1.93 -5.11 -3.33
C SER A 258 0.77 -5.98 -2.84
N LEU A 259 1.06 -7.24 -2.51
CA LEU A 259 0.14 -8.16 -1.87
C LEU A 259 0.72 -8.62 -0.52
N ASP A 260 0.16 -8.11 0.57
CA ASP A 260 0.55 -8.48 1.93
C ASP A 260 -0.27 -9.68 2.41
N ASP A 261 0.40 -10.79 2.73
CA ASP A 261 -0.28 -12.01 3.20
C ASP A 261 -0.91 -11.78 4.59
N ILE A 262 -2.20 -12.05 4.69
CA ILE A 262 -3.02 -11.96 5.90
C ILE A 262 -3.78 -13.26 6.18
N THR A 263 -3.30 -14.38 5.64
CA THR A 263 -3.93 -15.71 5.78
C THR A 263 -4.06 -16.12 7.25
N ASP A 264 -3.01 -15.90 8.04
CA ASP A 264 -2.98 -16.19 9.48
C ASP A 264 -4.00 -15.39 10.30
N LEU A 265 -4.61 -14.35 9.73
CA LEU A 265 -5.65 -13.58 10.39
C LEU A 265 -6.99 -14.32 10.43
N ASN A 266 -7.11 -15.47 9.75
CA ASN A 266 -8.30 -16.33 9.75
C ASN A 266 -9.60 -15.59 9.37
N LEU A 267 -9.48 -14.47 8.65
CA LEU A 267 -10.59 -13.57 8.30
C LEU A 267 -11.61 -14.22 7.38
N LEU A 268 -11.22 -15.26 6.63
CA LEU A 268 -12.09 -15.97 5.70
C LEU A 268 -13.35 -16.51 6.40
N LYS A 269 -13.25 -16.93 7.67
CA LYS A 269 -14.40 -17.36 8.48
C LYS A 269 -15.46 -16.27 8.67
N LEU A 270 -15.09 -15.00 8.60
CA LEU A 270 -16.00 -13.86 8.72
C LEU A 270 -16.62 -13.45 7.38
N PHE A 271 -15.94 -13.75 6.28
CA PHE A 271 -16.43 -13.49 4.92
C PHE A 271 -17.36 -14.60 4.42
N ASP A 272 -17.11 -15.84 4.83
CA ASP A 272 -17.97 -16.99 4.51
C ASP A 272 -19.18 -17.00 5.47
N GLU A 273 -20.29 -16.38 5.03
CA GLU A 273 -21.57 -16.14 5.75
C GLU A 273 -22.22 -17.38 6.44
N LYS A 274 -21.63 -18.59 6.38
CA LYS A 274 -22.23 -19.86 6.82
C LYS A 274 -21.71 -20.48 8.12
N GLN A 275 -20.69 -19.95 8.80
CA GLN A 275 -20.11 -20.59 10.00
C GLN A 275 -20.12 -19.76 11.29
N SER A 276 -20.86 -18.65 11.38
CA SER A 276 -20.90 -17.84 12.61
C SER A 276 -22.07 -18.18 13.53
N GLN A 277 -22.24 -19.47 13.85
CA GLN A 277 -22.91 -19.90 15.09
C GLN A 277 -21.99 -20.90 15.78
N LEU A 278 -21.54 -20.52 17.00
CA LEU A 278 -20.70 -21.29 17.94
C LEU A 278 -19.18 -21.17 17.70
N ASP A 279 -18.61 -20.05 18.17
CA ASP A 279 -17.37 -19.95 18.98
C ASP A 279 -16.98 -18.45 19.07
N GLU A 280 -17.71 -17.66 19.86
CA GLU A 280 -17.69 -16.18 19.82
C GLU A 280 -16.62 -15.48 20.69
N GLU A 281 -15.97 -16.19 21.61
CA GLU A 281 -15.00 -15.68 22.61
C GLU A 281 -13.62 -15.19 22.13
N GLU A 282 -12.69 -16.16 22.03
CA GLU A 282 -11.24 -15.94 22.05
C GLU A 282 -10.61 -15.88 20.64
N THR A 283 -11.26 -16.42 19.61
CA THR A 283 -10.69 -16.49 18.24
C THR A 283 -10.86 -15.18 17.46
N ASN A 284 -11.67 -14.24 17.95
CA ASN A 284 -11.94 -12.96 17.29
C ASN A 284 -10.97 -11.85 17.70
N GLN A 285 -10.41 -11.86 18.92
CA GLN A 285 -9.65 -10.72 19.43
C GLN A 285 -8.30 -10.51 18.73
N SER A 286 -7.51 -11.57 18.55
CA SER A 286 -6.27 -11.52 17.78
C SER A 286 -6.51 -11.08 16.33
N THR A 287 -7.60 -11.55 15.73
CA THR A 287 -8.06 -11.18 14.39
C THR A 287 -8.35 -9.67 14.28
N PHE A 288 -9.09 -9.09 15.24
CA PHE A 288 -9.34 -7.64 15.28
C PHE A 288 -8.04 -6.85 15.42
N ILE A 289 -7.17 -7.24 16.35
CA ILE A 289 -5.91 -6.53 16.60
C ILE A 289 -5.01 -6.60 15.39
N ASN A 290 -4.87 -7.76 14.75
CA ASN A 290 -4.02 -7.90 13.58
C ASN A 290 -4.52 -7.07 12.38
N LEU A 291 -5.84 -6.99 12.18
CA LEU A 291 -6.43 -6.07 11.18
C LEU A 291 -6.10 -4.60 11.49
N LEU A 292 -6.27 -4.20 12.75
CA LEU A 292 -6.00 -2.84 13.20
C LEU A 292 -4.50 -2.50 13.14
N GLN A 293 -3.62 -3.47 13.42
CA GLN A 293 -2.17 -3.36 13.23
C GLN A 293 -1.80 -3.27 11.74
N SER A 294 -2.48 -4.01 10.87
CA SER A 294 -2.27 -3.89 9.42
C SER A 294 -2.62 -2.49 8.91
N ILE A 295 -3.73 -1.92 9.37
CA ILE A 295 -4.10 -0.51 9.09
C ILE A 295 -3.04 0.44 9.65
N GLN A 296 -2.56 0.21 10.87
CA GLN A 296 -1.50 1.01 11.50
C GLN A 296 -0.21 1.00 10.68
N ARG A 297 0.30 -0.19 10.31
CA ARG A 297 1.54 -0.33 9.51
C ARG A 297 1.44 0.35 8.15
N ASN A 298 0.26 0.34 7.56
CA ASN A 298 -0.01 0.97 6.27
C ASN A 298 -0.31 2.47 6.37
N HIS A 299 -0.36 3.05 7.58
CA HIS A 299 -0.68 4.46 7.83
C HIS A 299 -1.96 4.94 7.13
N THR A 300 -2.95 4.06 6.97
CA THR A 300 -4.22 4.42 6.30
C THR A 300 -5.23 5.04 7.27
N GLU A 301 -6.05 5.93 6.73
CA GLU A 301 -7.11 6.57 7.51
C GLU A 301 -8.28 5.61 7.74
N ILE A 302 -8.78 5.59 8.97
CA ILE A 302 -9.99 4.86 9.34
C ILE A 302 -11.16 5.82 9.52
N LYS A 303 -12.35 5.45 9.06
CA LYS A 303 -13.55 6.26 9.33
C LYS A 303 -14.12 5.90 10.68
N LEU A 304 -14.32 6.91 11.50
CA LEU A 304 -14.87 6.80 12.85
C LEU A 304 -16.33 7.27 12.83
N PHE A 305 -17.19 6.54 13.52
CA PHE A 305 -18.62 6.85 13.60
C PHE A 305 -19.12 6.78 15.04
N ASN A 306 -19.91 7.78 15.41
CA ASN A 306 -20.74 7.78 16.60
C ASN A 306 -22.17 8.19 16.23
N LEU A 307 -23.15 7.74 17.02
CA LEU A 307 -24.57 8.01 16.79
C LEU A 307 -25.17 8.81 17.95
N TYR A 308 -24.79 10.08 18.10
CA TYR A 308 -25.32 10.94 19.16
C TYR A 308 -26.83 11.16 19.00
N LYS A 309 -27.65 10.45 19.80
CA LYS A 309 -29.13 10.46 19.68
C LYS A 309 -29.60 10.19 18.24
N GLY A 310 -28.85 9.35 17.52
CA GLY A 310 -29.12 8.99 16.12
C GLY A 310 -28.53 9.94 15.07
N LEU A 311 -27.96 11.08 15.47
CA LEU A 311 -27.16 11.92 14.59
C LEU A 311 -25.81 11.26 14.33
N THR A 312 -25.50 10.97 13.06
CA THR A 312 -24.20 10.42 12.68
C THR A 312 -23.12 11.49 12.75
N VAL A 313 -22.17 11.30 13.66
CA VAL A 313 -20.93 12.07 13.73
C VAL A 313 -19.85 11.20 13.11
N THR A 314 -19.22 11.71 12.05
CA THR A 314 -18.16 10.99 11.34
C THR A 314 -16.97 11.88 11.08
N ASN A 315 -15.80 11.35 11.41
CA ASN A 315 -14.50 11.94 11.12
C ASN A 315 -13.52 10.82 10.77
N LYS A 316 -12.45 11.18 10.08
CA LYS A 316 -11.31 10.29 9.89
C LYS A 316 -10.51 10.18 11.20
N GLY A 317 -9.86 9.06 11.39
CA GLY A 317 -8.88 8.84 12.43
C GLY A 317 -7.68 8.08 11.90
N ILE A 318 -6.63 8.03 12.70
CA ILE A 318 -5.41 7.26 12.43
C ILE A 318 -5.14 6.37 13.63
N ILE A 319 -4.84 5.10 13.38
CA ILE A 319 -4.39 4.20 14.44
C ILE A 319 -2.94 4.54 14.75
N VAL A 320 -2.66 4.99 15.97
CA VAL A 320 -1.32 5.35 16.42
C VAL A 320 -0.64 4.15 17.09
N GLN A 321 -1.42 3.34 17.79
CA GLN A 321 -0.96 2.15 18.49
C GLN A 321 -2.06 1.09 18.53
N ALA A 322 -1.72 -0.16 18.25
CA ALA A 322 -2.59 -1.31 18.45
C ALA A 322 -1.85 -2.41 19.23
N ASP A 323 -2.22 -2.56 20.51
CA ASP A 323 -1.74 -3.61 21.41
C ASP A 323 -2.76 -4.77 21.47
N GLU A 324 -2.44 -5.87 22.16
CA GLU A 324 -3.29 -7.08 22.25
C GLU A 324 -4.76 -6.84 22.70
N ASN A 325 -5.00 -5.83 23.54
CA ASN A 325 -6.33 -5.57 24.11
C ASN A 325 -6.84 -4.15 23.89
N ARG A 326 -6.07 -3.26 23.26
CA ARG A 326 -6.42 -1.85 23.16
C ARG A 326 -5.85 -1.21 21.90
N VAL A 327 -6.59 -0.26 21.36
CA VAL A 327 -6.17 0.53 20.20
C VAL A 327 -6.28 2.01 20.52
N ALA A 328 -5.18 2.73 20.31
CA ALA A 328 -5.12 4.18 20.42
C ALA A 328 -5.33 4.81 19.04
N LEU A 329 -6.34 5.66 18.94
CA LEU A 329 -6.74 6.38 17.73
C LEU A 329 -6.49 7.86 17.92
N GLN A 330 -5.87 8.52 16.95
CA GLN A 330 -5.90 9.98 16.83
C GLN A 330 -7.05 10.42 15.96
N THR A 331 -7.80 11.42 16.40
CA THR A 331 -8.96 11.96 15.67
C THR A 331 -9.30 13.36 16.15
N THR A 332 -10.33 13.97 15.57
CA THR A 332 -10.76 15.32 15.94
C THR A 332 -11.30 15.39 17.37
N TYR A 333 -11.17 16.56 18.00
CA TYR A 333 -11.77 16.86 19.31
C TYR A 333 -13.28 16.58 19.35
N LEU A 334 -13.98 16.85 18.25
CA LEU A 334 -15.42 16.58 18.11
C LEU A 334 -15.72 15.08 18.22
N GLN A 335 -14.96 14.25 17.50
CA GLN A 335 -15.13 12.80 17.52
C GLN A 335 -14.79 12.21 18.90
N GLN A 336 -13.74 12.71 19.56
CA GLN A 336 -13.37 12.35 20.94
C GLN A 336 -14.49 12.59 21.93
N ARG A 337 -15.10 13.78 21.90
CA ARG A 337 -16.23 14.11 22.77
C ARG A 337 -17.43 13.21 22.50
N CYS A 338 -17.70 12.91 21.22
CA CYS A 338 -18.79 12.01 20.85
C CYS A 338 -18.56 10.60 21.38
N ALA A 339 -17.38 10.03 21.15
CA ALA A 339 -17.02 8.70 21.62
C ALA A 339 -17.08 8.63 23.14
N HIS A 340 -16.54 9.63 23.84
CA HIS A 340 -16.58 9.70 25.30
C HIS A 340 -18.02 9.74 25.85
N HIS A 341 -18.90 10.52 25.22
CA HIS A 341 -20.31 10.64 25.63
C HIS A 341 -21.09 9.34 25.38
N GLU A 342 -20.92 8.74 24.20
CA GLU A 342 -21.63 7.51 23.82
C GLU A 342 -21.06 6.24 24.50
N GLY A 343 -19.83 6.30 24.99
CA GLY A 343 -19.12 5.17 25.58
C GLY A 343 -18.78 4.05 24.58
N LYS A 344 -18.99 4.28 23.28
CA LYS A 344 -18.77 3.33 22.18
C LYS A 344 -18.21 4.06 20.97
N LEU A 345 -17.67 3.33 20.01
CA LEU A 345 -17.18 3.88 18.75
C LEU A 345 -17.33 2.84 17.64
N ILE A 346 -17.69 3.25 16.43
CA ILE A 346 -17.72 2.35 15.27
C ILE A 346 -16.58 2.72 14.34
N LEU A 347 -15.82 1.72 13.91
CA LEU A 347 -14.71 1.82 12.98
C LEU A 347 -15.11 1.23 11.63
N SER A 348 -14.83 1.93 10.55
CA SER A 348 -15.07 1.46 9.18
C SER A 348 -13.81 1.65 8.34
N HIS A 349 -13.42 0.59 7.64
CA HIS A 349 -12.27 0.57 6.74
C HIS A 349 -12.53 -0.46 5.63
N SER A 350 -11.94 -0.26 4.45
CA SER A 350 -12.08 -1.20 3.33
C SER A 350 -11.45 -2.58 3.60
N LEU A 351 -10.62 -2.68 4.64
CA LEU A 351 -9.99 -3.92 5.10
C LEU A 351 -10.89 -4.74 6.04
N PHE A 352 -12.03 -4.19 6.45
CA PHE A 352 -12.90 -4.89 7.36
C PHE A 352 -13.95 -5.69 6.59
N PRO A 353 -14.19 -6.96 6.96
CA PRO A 353 -15.33 -7.70 6.43
C PRO A 353 -16.67 -7.01 6.75
N ALA A 354 -16.74 -6.34 7.89
CA ALA A 354 -17.83 -5.50 8.32
C ALA A 354 -17.32 -4.40 9.27
N ASP A 355 -18.09 -3.34 9.48
CA ASP A 355 -17.70 -2.30 10.45
C ASP A 355 -17.51 -2.89 11.85
N ILE A 356 -16.49 -2.42 12.57
CA ILE A 356 -16.15 -2.89 13.91
C ILE A 356 -16.79 -1.95 14.94
N LEU A 357 -17.56 -2.48 15.87
CA LEU A 357 -18.01 -1.78 17.06
C LEU A 357 -17.00 -1.97 18.18
N CYS A 358 -16.43 -0.87 18.66
CA CYS A 358 -15.74 -0.79 19.94
C CYS A 358 -16.77 -0.50 21.04
N GLN A 359 -16.91 -1.43 21.98
CA GLN A 359 -17.89 -1.32 23.06
C GLN A 359 -17.37 -0.56 24.28
N SER A 360 -16.06 -0.30 24.33
CA SER A 360 -15.40 0.36 25.46
C SER A 360 -14.50 1.49 25.01
N ILE A 361 -14.62 2.63 25.68
CA ILE A 361 -13.74 3.79 25.56
C ILE A 361 -12.96 3.90 26.87
N ASN A 362 -11.72 3.41 26.89
CA ASN A 362 -10.92 3.30 28.11
C ASN A 362 -10.40 4.66 28.59
N SER A 363 -9.98 5.52 27.66
CA SER A 363 -9.49 6.86 27.98
C SER A 363 -9.62 7.79 26.77
N VAL A 364 -9.70 9.09 27.05
CA VAL A 364 -9.69 10.15 26.04
C VAL A 364 -8.74 11.24 26.50
N ASN A 365 -7.71 11.51 25.70
CA ASN A 365 -6.79 12.62 25.93
C ASN A 365 -7.05 13.72 24.91
N TYR A 366 -7.67 14.82 25.37
CA TYR A 366 -8.02 15.95 24.52
C TYR A 366 -6.82 16.77 24.05
N GLU A 367 -5.72 16.76 24.82
CA GLU A 367 -4.50 17.51 24.48
C GLU A 367 -3.73 16.80 23.36
N GLU A 368 -3.55 15.49 23.48
CA GLU A 368 -2.87 14.63 22.49
C GLU A 368 -3.79 14.21 21.33
N GLN A 369 -5.05 14.64 21.38
CA GLN A 369 -6.10 14.28 20.44
C GLN A 369 -6.30 12.77 20.25
N SER A 370 -6.15 12.00 21.33
CA SER A 370 -6.17 10.53 21.30
C SER A 370 -7.35 9.93 22.07
N ILE A 371 -7.83 8.78 21.57
CA ILE A 371 -8.87 7.95 22.18
C ILE A 371 -8.31 6.54 22.30
N SER A 372 -8.41 5.93 23.48
CA SER A 372 -8.12 4.52 23.69
C SER A 372 -9.43 3.72 23.70
N VAL A 373 -9.52 2.69 22.85
CA VAL A 373 -10.70 1.85 22.68
C VAL A 373 -10.37 0.36 22.83
N ALA A 374 -11.37 -0.41 23.27
CA ALA A 374 -11.30 -1.85 23.45
C ALA A 374 -12.67 -2.51 23.19
N ASP A 375 -12.74 -3.82 23.39
CA ASP A 375 -13.95 -4.66 23.28
C ASP A 375 -14.57 -4.60 21.89
N PHE A 376 -13.90 -5.23 20.94
CA PHE A 376 -14.22 -5.19 19.51
C PHE A 376 -15.24 -6.28 19.12
N LYS A 377 -16.24 -5.90 18.32
CA LYS A 377 -17.18 -6.83 17.69
C LYS A 377 -17.54 -6.39 16.28
N PHE A 378 -17.57 -7.30 15.32
CA PHE A 378 -18.08 -7.01 13.98
C PHE A 378 -19.59 -6.73 14.02
N LEU A 379 -20.01 -5.68 13.31
CA LEU A 379 -21.43 -5.36 13.14
C LEU A 379 -22.03 -6.22 12.03
N THR A 380 -23.15 -6.88 12.31
CA THR A 380 -23.93 -7.61 11.30
C THR A 380 -24.67 -6.68 10.33
N ALA A 381 -24.90 -5.43 10.72
CA ALA A 381 -25.47 -4.39 9.87
C ALA A 381 -24.92 -3.02 10.26
N SER A 382 -24.30 -2.32 9.30
CA SER A 382 -23.70 -1.02 9.59
C SER A 382 -24.75 0.11 9.56
N PRO A 383 -24.69 1.07 10.51
CA PRO A 383 -25.43 2.33 10.40
C PRO A 383 -25.15 3.11 9.10
N THR A 384 -24.00 2.92 8.47
CA THR A 384 -23.61 3.61 7.22
C THR A 384 -24.39 3.13 6.00
N GLN A 385 -24.98 1.93 6.06
CA GLN A 385 -25.73 1.32 4.96
C GLN A 385 -27.22 1.74 4.95
N ARG A 386 -27.65 2.61 5.88
CA ARG A 386 -29.06 3.02 5.99
C ARG A 386 -29.42 4.06 4.93
N SER A 387 -30.56 3.87 4.25
CA SER A 387 -31.14 4.82 3.29
C SER A 387 -31.66 6.11 3.93
N SER A 388 -31.99 6.07 5.23
CA SER A 388 -32.58 7.17 5.97
C SER A 388 -31.93 7.36 7.34
N ILE A 389 -31.78 8.62 7.76
CA ILE A 389 -31.33 8.96 9.11
C ILE A 389 -32.41 8.59 10.13
N ARG A 390 -31.99 8.02 11.26
CA ARG A 390 -32.87 7.67 12.38
C ARG A 390 -32.49 8.54 13.57
N LEU A 391 -33.39 9.40 14.03
CA LEU A 391 -33.14 10.33 15.15
C LEU A 391 -33.98 9.96 16.36
N THR A 392 -33.44 10.20 17.55
CA THR A 392 -34.22 10.15 18.78
C THR A 392 -35.02 11.45 18.93
N PRO A 393 -36.36 11.37 19.05
CA PRO A 393 -37.21 12.55 19.25
C PRO A 393 -36.98 13.21 20.62
N GLU A 394 -37.65 14.33 20.87
CA GLU A 394 -37.82 14.88 22.22
C GLU A 394 -38.71 13.97 23.09
N ASP A 395 -38.50 13.97 24.41
CA ASP A 395 -39.21 13.09 25.35
C ASP A 395 -40.71 13.43 25.55
N ASP A 396 -41.17 14.62 25.13
CA ASP A 396 -42.53 15.12 25.36
C ASP A 396 -43.55 14.72 24.28
N HIS A 397 -43.11 13.89 23.32
CA HIS A 397 -43.95 13.48 22.19
C HIS A 397 -44.84 12.30 22.56
N LYS A 398 -46.07 12.33 22.05
CA LYS A 398 -47.06 11.27 22.28
C LYS A 398 -47.20 10.43 21.04
N VAL A 399 -47.34 9.12 21.23
CA VAL A 399 -47.66 8.19 20.16
C VAL A 399 -48.81 7.29 20.60
N SER A 400 -49.67 6.93 19.67
CA SER A 400 -50.77 5.99 19.85
C SER A 400 -50.75 5.01 18.69
N LEU A 401 -50.98 3.74 19.00
CA LEU A 401 -51.05 2.69 18.00
C LEU A 401 -52.48 2.19 17.89
N PHE A 402 -52.91 1.92 16.68
CA PHE A 402 -54.17 1.25 16.40
C PHE A 402 -53.92 -0.04 15.64
N TYR A 403 -54.48 -1.12 16.15
CA TYR A 403 -54.47 -2.45 15.55
C TYR A 403 -55.91 -2.97 15.51
N GLU A 404 -56.34 -3.47 14.36
CA GLU A 404 -57.73 -3.90 14.12
C GLU A 404 -58.78 -2.84 14.53
N GLY A 405 -58.47 -1.56 14.33
CA GLY A 405 -59.37 -0.44 14.66
C GLY A 405 -59.40 -0.04 16.15
N HIS A 406 -58.69 -0.75 17.02
CA HIS A 406 -58.64 -0.46 18.46
C HIS A 406 -57.33 0.21 18.83
N LYS A 407 -57.41 1.28 19.64
CA LYS A 407 -56.23 1.91 20.23
C LYS A 407 -55.65 1.01 21.31
N PHE A 408 -54.32 0.85 21.32
CA PHE A 408 -53.61 0.14 22.39
C PHE A 408 -52.25 0.80 22.67
N GLY A 409 -51.62 0.40 23.77
CA GLY A 409 -50.34 0.95 24.22
C GLY A 409 -50.52 2.30 24.91
N ASP A 410 -51.08 2.29 26.12
CA ASP A 410 -51.29 3.51 26.93
C ASP A 410 -49.98 4.24 27.25
N TYR A 411 -48.88 3.49 27.31
CA TYR A 411 -47.52 3.98 27.47
C TYR A 411 -46.66 3.45 26.33
N VAL A 412 -46.55 4.25 25.26
CA VAL A 412 -45.67 3.97 24.14
C VAL A 412 -44.64 5.08 24.05
N LYS A 413 -43.36 4.72 24.05
CA LYS A 413 -42.25 5.67 23.86
C LYS A 413 -41.68 5.53 22.46
N ILE A 414 -41.42 6.65 21.79
CA ILE A 414 -40.65 6.63 20.54
C ILE A 414 -39.16 6.56 20.88
N LEU A 415 -38.50 5.47 20.49
CA LEU A 415 -37.07 5.28 20.70
C LEU A 415 -36.25 5.96 19.61
N ASN A 416 -36.65 5.80 18.36
CA ASN A 416 -36.11 6.53 17.22
C ASN A 416 -37.10 6.57 16.07
N LEU A 417 -36.89 7.55 15.18
CA LEU A 417 -37.77 7.86 14.07
C LEU A 417 -36.95 8.21 12.82
N SER A 418 -37.41 7.71 11.69
CA SER A 418 -36.94 8.06 10.35
C SER A 418 -38.14 8.39 9.46
N VAL A 419 -37.89 8.74 8.20
CA VAL A 419 -38.95 9.03 7.23
C VAL A 419 -39.79 7.81 6.86
N ASP A 420 -39.23 6.61 7.01
CA ASP A 420 -39.79 5.34 6.53
C ASP A 420 -39.98 4.31 7.63
N ALA A 421 -39.53 4.58 8.85
CA ALA A 421 -39.73 3.68 9.99
C ALA A 421 -39.74 4.40 11.34
N VAL A 422 -40.43 3.81 12.30
CA VAL A 422 -40.41 4.19 13.71
C VAL A 422 -40.10 2.98 14.58
N ARG A 423 -39.27 3.16 15.60
CA ARG A 423 -39.03 2.18 16.66
C ARG A 423 -39.68 2.65 17.95
N LEU A 424 -40.51 1.80 18.52
CA LEU A 424 -41.32 2.07 19.70
C LEU A 424 -40.97 1.11 20.83
N SER A 425 -41.07 1.59 22.07
CA SER A 425 -41.08 0.77 23.28
C SER A 425 -42.52 0.72 23.82
N LEU A 426 -42.97 -0.48 24.18
CA LEU A 426 -44.30 -0.76 24.72
C LEU A 426 -44.19 -1.69 25.93
N LEU A 427 -45.05 -1.51 26.93
CA LEU A 427 -45.10 -2.42 28.09
C LEU A 427 -45.81 -3.75 27.79
N SER A 428 -46.69 -3.80 26.79
CA SER A 428 -47.44 -4.99 26.42
C SER A 428 -47.89 -4.93 24.95
N LEU A 429 -48.18 -6.10 24.38
CA LEU A 429 -48.68 -6.26 23.02
C LEU A 429 -50.09 -6.90 23.05
N PRO A 430 -51.01 -6.52 22.15
CA PRO A 430 -52.31 -7.15 22.05
C PRO A 430 -52.19 -8.55 21.43
N ALA A 431 -53.22 -9.38 21.61
CA ALA A 431 -53.25 -10.72 21.01
C ALA A 431 -53.18 -10.64 19.48
N GLY A 432 -52.40 -11.52 18.86
CA GLY A 432 -52.21 -11.57 17.40
C GLY A 432 -51.24 -10.52 16.85
N PHE A 433 -50.67 -9.66 17.69
CA PHE A 433 -49.74 -8.63 17.26
C PHE A 433 -48.37 -9.21 16.90
N GLN A 434 -48.14 -9.43 15.61
CA GLN A 434 -46.95 -10.12 15.09
C GLN A 434 -46.35 -9.40 13.87
N THR A 435 -45.22 -9.89 13.39
CA THR A 435 -44.58 -9.37 12.17
C THR A 435 -45.52 -9.43 10.97
N ASP A 436 -45.34 -8.51 10.04
CA ASP A 436 -46.16 -8.31 8.84
C ASP A 436 -47.59 -7.78 9.03
N GLU A 437 -48.07 -7.65 10.26
CA GLU A 437 -49.38 -7.06 10.53
C GLU A 437 -49.42 -5.55 10.24
N LYS A 438 -50.62 -5.08 9.86
CA LYS A 438 -50.89 -3.66 9.58
C LYS A 438 -51.32 -2.91 10.83
N VAL A 439 -50.76 -1.73 11.02
CA VAL A 439 -51.04 -0.85 12.15
C VAL A 439 -51.20 0.59 11.67
N ILE A 440 -51.93 1.41 12.43
CA ILE A 440 -51.91 2.86 12.27
C ILE A 440 -51.10 3.45 13.42
N VAL A 441 -50.15 4.30 13.07
CA VAL A 441 -49.29 5.02 14.01
C VAL A 441 -49.68 6.49 14.01
N ASP A 442 -50.17 6.95 15.14
CA ASP A 442 -50.50 8.36 15.40
C ASP A 442 -49.46 8.99 16.29
N MET A 443 -48.64 9.88 15.74
CA MET A 443 -47.61 10.61 16.46
C MET A 443 -47.99 12.08 16.58
N VAL A 444 -47.84 12.63 17.79
CA VAL A 444 -48.09 14.03 18.12
C VAL A 444 -46.79 14.64 18.65
N PHE A 445 -46.16 15.45 17.80
CA PHE A 445 -44.92 16.16 18.09
C PHE A 445 -45.25 17.55 18.65
N SER A 446 -45.06 17.71 19.96
CA SER A 446 -45.30 18.96 20.66
C SER A 446 -44.06 19.85 20.65
N SER A 447 -44.24 21.17 20.66
CA SER A 447 -43.13 22.12 20.79
C SER A 447 -43.63 23.37 21.51
N ALA A 448 -42.86 23.88 22.47
CA ALA A 448 -43.24 25.02 23.30
C ALA A 448 -43.66 26.23 22.43
N GLY A 449 -44.90 26.70 22.62
CA GLY A 449 -45.44 27.88 21.94
C GLY A 449 -45.87 27.68 20.48
N LYS A 450 -45.96 26.44 19.98
CA LYS A 450 -46.40 26.13 18.61
C LYS A 450 -47.54 25.10 18.60
N GLN A 451 -48.34 25.11 17.53
CA GLN A 451 -49.32 24.05 17.30
C GLN A 451 -48.60 22.70 17.13
N PRO A 452 -49.10 21.61 17.76
CA PRO A 452 -48.49 20.31 17.66
C PRO A 452 -48.59 19.77 16.24
N LEU A 453 -47.51 19.14 15.76
CA LEU A 453 -47.52 18.46 14.47
C LEU A 453 -48.09 17.05 14.66
N ILE A 454 -49.16 16.74 13.94
CA ILE A 454 -49.80 15.42 13.97
C ILE A 454 -49.40 14.65 12.72
N ILE A 455 -48.87 13.44 12.92
CA ILE A 455 -48.50 12.50 11.87
C ILE A 455 -49.34 11.24 12.08
N ASN A 456 -50.35 11.07 11.24
CA ASN A 456 -51.12 9.83 11.12
C ASN A 456 -50.59 9.05 9.92
N CYS A 457 -50.18 7.80 10.14
CA CYS A 457 -49.51 7.00 9.14
C CYS A 457 -49.91 5.53 9.26
N GLU A 458 -50.25 4.89 8.15
CA GLU A 458 -50.32 3.43 8.10
C GLU A 458 -48.90 2.85 8.12
N GLY A 459 -48.74 1.69 8.74
CA GLY A 459 -47.47 1.00 8.81
C GLY A 459 -47.62 -0.52 8.87
N LYS A 460 -46.49 -1.19 8.66
CA LYS A 460 -46.36 -2.64 8.74
C LYS A 460 -45.30 -3.00 9.77
N ILE A 461 -45.59 -3.95 10.66
CA ILE A 461 -44.64 -4.41 11.67
C ILE A 461 -43.52 -5.19 10.98
N LEU A 462 -42.26 -4.78 11.17
CA LEU A 462 -41.10 -5.46 10.60
C LEU A 462 -40.57 -6.54 11.54
N TYR A 463 -40.32 -6.18 12.79
CA TYR A 463 -39.85 -7.11 13.82
C TYR A 463 -40.20 -6.58 15.22
N ILE A 464 -40.30 -7.54 16.14
CA ILE A 464 -40.59 -7.34 17.55
C ILE A 464 -39.46 -7.98 18.34
N THR A 465 -38.90 -7.26 19.29
CA THR A 465 -37.88 -7.77 20.21
C THR A 465 -38.41 -7.65 21.63
N GLU A 466 -38.38 -8.75 22.37
CA GLU A 466 -38.72 -8.76 23.80
C GLU A 466 -37.48 -8.41 24.61
N GLU A 467 -37.59 -7.34 25.39
CA GLU A 467 -36.61 -6.94 26.39
C GLU A 467 -37.14 -7.31 27.78
N LYS A 468 -36.28 -7.27 28.79
CA LYS A 468 -36.59 -7.74 30.15
C LYS A 468 -37.93 -7.24 30.74
N HIS A 469 -38.39 -6.04 30.36
CA HIS A 469 -39.62 -5.42 30.88
C HIS A 469 -40.45 -4.67 29.83
N GLU A 470 -40.11 -4.79 28.54
CA GLU A 470 -40.77 -4.05 27.47
C GLU A 470 -40.60 -4.75 26.12
N PHE A 471 -41.41 -4.36 25.14
CA PHE A 471 -41.33 -4.81 23.77
C PHE A 471 -40.83 -3.66 22.89
N HIS A 472 -39.79 -3.93 22.13
CA HIS A 472 -39.29 -3.06 21.08
C HIS A 472 -39.93 -3.45 19.75
N VAL A 473 -40.78 -2.58 19.21
CA VAL A 473 -41.49 -2.82 17.95
C VAL A 473 -40.96 -1.86 16.89
N VAL A 474 -40.56 -2.41 15.74
CA VAL A 474 -40.15 -1.62 14.57
C VAL A 474 -41.24 -1.69 13.51
N ILE A 475 -41.74 -0.52 13.13
CA ILE A 475 -42.82 -0.36 12.16
C ILE A 475 -42.29 0.37 10.95
N LYS A 476 -42.43 -0.24 9.77
CA LYS A 476 -42.22 0.44 8.48
C LYS A 476 -43.42 1.32 8.20
N LEU A 477 -43.18 2.62 8.06
CA LEU A 477 -44.19 3.63 7.79
C LEU A 477 -44.47 3.71 6.28
N ALA A 478 -45.73 3.94 5.92
CA ALA A 478 -46.18 4.21 4.56
C ALA A 478 -46.86 5.60 4.49
N PRO A 479 -46.12 6.70 4.74
CA PRO A 479 -46.72 8.03 4.84
C PRO A 479 -47.22 8.51 3.47
N LYS A 480 -48.41 9.12 3.45
CA LYS A 480 -48.90 9.88 2.29
C LYS A 480 -47.97 11.08 2.00
N PRO A 481 -47.90 11.61 0.76
CA PRO A 481 -46.93 12.64 0.40
C PRO A 481 -46.87 13.87 1.34
N ASN A 482 -48.02 14.39 1.76
CA ASN A 482 -48.08 15.51 2.71
C ASN A 482 -47.56 15.13 4.11
N THR A 483 -47.92 13.95 4.60
CA THR A 483 -47.44 13.40 5.88
C THR A 483 -45.93 13.19 5.83
N GLN A 484 -45.41 12.64 4.73
CA GLN A 484 -43.98 12.42 4.52
C GLN A 484 -43.22 13.75 4.53
N LYS A 485 -43.73 14.78 3.83
CA LYS A 485 -43.14 16.13 3.84
C LYS A 485 -43.08 16.73 5.25
N ASN A 486 -44.14 16.56 6.04
CA ASN A 486 -44.18 17.03 7.41
C ASN A 486 -43.18 16.29 8.32
N LEU A 487 -43.09 14.96 8.16
CA LEU A 487 -42.14 14.12 8.88
C LEU A 487 -40.68 14.50 8.54
N ILE A 488 -40.37 14.72 7.26
CA ILE A 488 -39.07 15.24 6.80
C ILE A 488 -38.76 16.56 7.50
N ASN A 489 -39.70 17.51 7.48
CA ASN A 489 -39.50 18.84 8.10
C ASN A 489 -39.25 18.75 9.60
N TYR A 490 -39.96 17.87 10.32
CA TYR A 490 -39.70 17.61 11.73
C TYR A 490 -38.28 17.03 11.93
N LEU A 491 -37.93 15.97 11.21
CA LEU A 491 -36.63 15.31 11.32
C LEU A 491 -35.48 16.28 11.00
N SER A 492 -35.61 17.15 9.99
CA SER A 492 -34.61 18.18 9.68
C SER A 492 -34.45 19.19 10.81
N LYS A 493 -35.54 19.64 11.44
CA LYS A 493 -35.48 20.54 12.60
C LYS A 493 -34.84 19.86 13.80
N ARG A 494 -35.20 18.61 14.07
CA ARG A 494 -34.63 17.79 15.14
C ARG A 494 -33.13 17.59 14.93
N GLN A 495 -32.72 17.28 13.70
CA GLN A 495 -31.32 17.15 13.32
C GLN A 495 -30.55 18.44 13.63
N MET A 496 -31.08 19.60 13.25
CA MET A 496 -30.44 20.90 13.53
C MET A 496 -30.40 21.22 15.03
N ALA A 497 -31.42 20.84 15.79
CA ALA A 497 -31.43 20.99 17.24
C ALA A 497 -30.34 20.12 17.89
N LEU A 498 -30.23 18.85 17.50
CA LEU A 498 -29.18 17.93 17.96
C LEU A 498 -27.78 18.41 17.57
N ILE A 499 -27.59 18.95 16.37
CA ILE A 499 -26.32 19.56 15.96
C ILE A 499 -25.95 20.73 16.88
N ARG A 500 -26.91 21.59 17.24
CA ARG A 500 -26.66 22.72 18.15
C ARG A 500 -26.38 22.27 19.57
N GLU A 501 -27.14 21.30 20.08
CA GLU A 501 -26.94 20.67 21.37
C GLU A 501 -25.52 20.08 21.46
N PHE A 502 -25.13 19.31 20.44
CA PHE A 502 -23.83 18.68 20.37
C PHE A 502 -22.68 19.68 20.23
N LYS A 503 -22.84 20.75 19.43
CA LYS A 503 -21.87 21.85 19.39
C LYS A 503 -21.77 22.60 20.72
N GLY A 504 -22.87 22.71 21.47
CA GLY A 504 -22.87 23.29 22.82
C GLY A 504 -21.98 22.52 23.78
N LEU A 505 -21.97 21.19 23.69
CA LEU A 505 -21.11 20.31 24.48
C LEU A 505 -19.60 20.50 24.19
N GLN A 506 -19.22 21.05 23.03
CA GLN A 506 -17.81 21.37 22.73
C GLN A 506 -17.24 22.51 23.60
N TYR A 507 -18.10 23.34 24.19
CA TYR A 507 -17.69 24.52 24.96
C TYR A 507 -17.90 24.37 26.48
N GLY A 508 -18.16 23.15 26.96
CA GLY A 508 -18.26 22.85 28.40
C GLY A 508 -19.43 23.54 29.13
N LYS A 509 -20.56 23.74 28.44
CA LYS A 509 -21.81 24.23 29.05
C LYS A 509 -22.78 23.12 29.38
#